data_AF-A0AAD9JHA6-F1
#
_entry.id   AF-A0AAD9JHA6-F1
#
_cell.length_a   1.000
_cell.length_b   1.000
_cell.length_c   1.000
_cell.angle_alpha   90.00
_cell.angle_beta   90.00
_cell.angle_gamma   90.00
#
_symmetry.space_group_name_H-M   'P 1'
#
loop_
_entity.id
_entity.type
_entity.pdbx_description
1 polymer ?
#
loop_
_entity_poly.entity_id
_entity_poly.type
_entity_poly.pdbx_seq_one_letter_code
_entity_poly.pdbx_strand_id
1 'polypeptide(L)'
;MACSDGEMLKLETVHYFVAKCKHISNLYEAMRTCVWACARRIHPPQPCQVLSEAFASGRAVLVFSVNNSHGWHGYAKMITCPNSESTNETETEITDDGKTAEEETTSESKQQWHKFRIDWQELCLKEHGDKPLPFSETSDLNLLDGTPLNKARNFQELDQETGTKLCTAISKHLQSLSKCKCFKESVKSKKGSEPFFTPTDVENANGMWRELLSRVQTLGTVMLACYFGSQRYNLHTASSDVDMFVVYAANTKDLLGIKKVSTSTIKSKETDDCDFTVHELSRYCQLLVDGDARCVETLFLHPSSVYQKHSKWEELLQWKSCFLTRQCVEKYTRDARGSKGLMLLDRLTGQQTTVTLTPKLSKLSYIIIRLLQDAREVCRGNLRVYREEGSPDQSLLLAIRMGQVEYNTIRNIISRLLTDIEAEKNNITEHMPIEELQKLVENWLLKLRYENLRDFTQMNSPFLGNCYTFNSKWQTTTTARYLTTMSGRRHGKSTGLEIGINLGQKGMFKPASGVAGAVVVLHSKGTMPFPEDYGTLLSPGLYNVIGIKLVRISL
;
A
#
# COMPACT_ATOMS: atom_id res chain seq x y z
N MET A 1 -67.89 3.41 40.08
CA MET A 1 -67.53 3.04 38.70
C MET A 1 -66.32 3.87 38.31
N ALA A 2 -65.17 3.37 37.89
CA ALA A 2 -64.48 2.09 37.96
C ALA A 2 -62.99 2.44 37.69
N CYS A 3 -62.06 1.70 38.30
CA CYS A 3 -60.63 1.83 38.08
C CYS A 3 -60.27 1.82 36.58
N SER A 4 -59.30 2.63 36.17
CA SER A 4 -58.45 2.29 35.03
C SER A 4 -57.02 2.24 35.55
N ASP A 5 -56.53 1.00 35.69
CA ASP A 5 -55.18 0.66 36.06
C ASP A 5 -54.21 1.31 35.07
N GLY A 6 -53.30 2.14 35.59
CA GLY A 6 -52.14 2.55 34.84
C GLY A 6 -51.21 1.37 34.69
N GLU A 7 -51.17 0.78 33.49
CA GLU A 7 -50.05 -0.06 33.06
C GLU A 7 -48.77 0.80 33.10
N MET A 8 -48.06 0.77 34.23
CA MET A 8 -46.63 1.03 34.23
C MET A 8 -46.01 0.01 33.27
N LEU A 9 -45.68 0.45 32.05
CA LEU A 9 -44.77 -0.25 31.16
C LEU A 9 -43.55 -0.69 31.96
N LYS A 10 -43.49 -1.98 32.34
CA LYS A 10 -42.29 -2.57 32.93
C LYS A 10 -41.18 -2.35 31.90
N LEU A 11 -40.23 -1.49 32.23
CA LEU A 11 -38.99 -1.34 31.46
C LEU A 11 -38.37 -2.73 31.36
N GLU A 12 -38.37 -3.28 30.15
CA GLU A 12 -37.85 -4.61 29.87
C GLU A 12 -36.35 -4.63 30.21
N THR A 13 -35.98 -5.43 31.22
CA THR A 13 -34.59 -5.56 31.68
C THR A 13 -33.72 -6.07 30.52
N VAL A 14 -32.53 -5.50 30.34
CA VAL A 14 -31.57 -5.94 29.33
C VAL A 14 -30.37 -6.54 30.04
N HIS A 15 -29.93 -7.71 29.62
CA HIS A 15 -28.77 -8.41 30.13
C HIS A 15 -27.71 -8.44 29.03
N TYR A 16 -26.47 -8.06 29.35
CA TYR A 16 -25.37 -8.02 28.40
C TYR A 16 -24.34 -9.08 28.74
N PHE A 17 -23.91 -9.85 27.76
CA PHE A 17 -22.90 -10.89 27.94
C PHE A 17 -21.77 -10.76 26.92
N VAL A 18 -20.54 -10.96 27.37
CA VAL A 18 -19.37 -11.02 26.50
C VAL A 18 -19.29 -12.41 25.84
N ALA A 19 -19.39 -12.48 24.51
CA ALA A 19 -19.21 -13.72 23.74
C ALA A 19 -17.81 -13.74 23.10
N LYS A 20 -16.94 -14.63 23.59
CA LYS A 20 -15.59 -14.84 23.05
C LYS A 20 -15.58 -16.06 22.14
N CYS A 21 -14.90 -15.97 20.99
CA CYS A 21 -14.67 -17.11 20.11
C CYS A 21 -13.21 -17.18 19.65
N LYS A 22 -12.73 -18.38 19.38
CA LYS A 22 -11.32 -18.65 19.04
C LYS A 22 -10.96 -18.22 17.61
N HIS A 23 -11.90 -18.38 16.68
CA HIS A 23 -11.68 -18.16 15.25
C HIS A 23 -12.75 -17.22 14.66
N ILE A 24 -12.32 -16.31 13.78
CA ILE A 24 -13.21 -15.38 13.08
C ILE A 24 -14.23 -16.09 12.18
N SER A 25 -13.90 -17.30 11.69
CA SER A 25 -14.80 -18.16 10.93
C SER A 25 -16.09 -18.47 11.68
N ASN A 26 -16.04 -18.60 13.01
CA ASN A 26 -17.23 -18.89 13.83
C ASN A 26 -18.20 -17.70 13.79
N LEU A 27 -17.65 -16.47 13.74
CA LEU A 27 -18.44 -15.25 13.64
C LEU A 27 -19.07 -15.10 12.25
N TYR A 28 -18.34 -15.46 11.18
CA TYR A 28 -18.88 -15.52 9.82
C TYR A 28 -20.03 -16.54 9.71
N GLU A 29 -19.86 -17.70 10.32
CA GLU A 29 -20.87 -18.75 10.30
C GLU A 29 -22.13 -18.34 11.08
N ALA A 30 -21.96 -17.71 12.24
CA ALA A 30 -23.06 -17.15 13.01
C ALA A 30 -23.77 -15.98 12.32
N MET A 31 -23.05 -15.21 11.51
CA MET A 31 -23.64 -14.19 10.65
C MET A 31 -24.48 -14.82 9.53
N ARG A 32 -24.00 -15.92 8.94
CA ARG A 32 -24.69 -16.63 7.85
C ARG A 32 -25.94 -17.36 8.34
N THR A 33 -25.85 -18.02 9.49
CA THR A 33 -26.90 -18.89 10.03
C THR A 33 -27.83 -18.18 11.01
N CYS A 34 -27.43 -17.02 11.55
CA CYS A 34 -28.11 -16.36 12.67
C CYS A 34 -28.24 -17.27 13.90
N VAL A 35 -27.30 -18.19 14.10
CA VAL A 35 -27.24 -19.13 15.23
C VAL A 35 -25.93 -18.95 15.97
N TRP A 36 -26.00 -18.98 17.30
CA TRP A 36 -24.84 -19.13 18.17
C TRP A 36 -25.00 -20.37 19.05
N ALA A 37 -23.89 -20.83 19.62
CA ALA A 37 -23.89 -21.98 20.51
C ALA A 37 -23.04 -21.72 21.75
N CYS A 38 -23.42 -22.35 22.86
CA CYS A 38 -22.61 -22.40 24.06
C CYS A 38 -22.42 -23.84 24.53
N ALA A 39 -21.18 -24.16 24.92
CA ALA A 39 -20.85 -25.47 25.45
C ALA A 39 -21.10 -25.53 26.96
N ARG A 40 -21.43 -26.73 27.44
CA ARG A 40 -21.46 -27.01 28.88
C ARG A 40 -20.05 -26.88 29.45
N ARG A 41 -19.94 -26.22 30.61
CA ARG A 41 -18.69 -26.05 31.35
C ARG A 41 -18.49 -27.20 32.34
N ILE A 42 -17.23 -27.50 32.63
CA ILE A 42 -16.85 -28.41 33.72
C ILE A 42 -17.33 -27.84 35.07
N HIS A 43 -17.19 -26.53 35.27
CA HIS A 43 -17.61 -25.84 36.49
C HIS A 43 -18.72 -24.80 36.22
N PRO A 44 -19.70 -24.64 37.13
CA PRO A 44 -20.73 -23.62 37.04
C PRO A 44 -20.16 -22.19 37.14
N PRO A 45 -20.91 -21.16 36.71
CA PRO A 45 -22.27 -21.25 36.17
C PRO A 45 -22.28 -21.73 34.70
N GLN A 46 -23.31 -22.50 34.35
CA GLN A 46 -23.47 -23.03 32.99
C GLN A 46 -23.99 -21.93 32.05
N PRO A 47 -23.31 -21.64 30.93
CA PRO A 47 -23.75 -20.58 30.01
C PRO A 47 -25.18 -20.74 29.54
N CYS A 48 -25.64 -21.97 29.25
CA CYS A 48 -27.01 -22.22 28.82
C CYS A 48 -28.04 -21.84 29.89
N GLN A 49 -27.77 -22.08 31.17
CA GLN A 49 -28.66 -21.72 32.28
C GLN A 49 -28.72 -20.20 32.46
N VAL A 50 -27.56 -19.54 32.56
CA VAL A 50 -27.47 -18.09 32.76
C VAL A 50 -28.14 -17.33 31.62
N LEU A 51 -27.90 -17.74 30.38
CA LEU A 51 -28.53 -17.13 29.20
C LEU A 51 -30.04 -17.41 29.14
N SER A 52 -30.50 -18.60 29.56
CA SER A 52 -31.94 -18.91 29.61
C SER A 52 -32.65 -18.08 30.67
N GLU A 53 -32.05 -17.93 31.85
CA GLU A 53 -32.59 -17.09 32.93
C GLU A 53 -32.68 -15.63 32.48
N ALA A 54 -31.60 -15.09 31.90
CA ALA A 54 -31.55 -13.72 31.39
C ALA A 54 -32.55 -13.47 30.23
N PHE A 55 -32.77 -14.48 29.38
CA PHE A 55 -33.77 -14.41 28.32
C PHE A 55 -35.21 -14.51 28.85
N ALA A 56 -35.44 -15.24 29.94
CA ALA A 56 -36.74 -15.33 30.59
C ALA A 56 -37.09 -14.05 31.37
N SER A 57 -36.09 -13.39 31.97
CA SER A 57 -36.27 -12.14 32.73
C SER A 57 -36.31 -10.87 31.86
N GLY A 58 -35.90 -10.95 30.60
CA GLY A 58 -35.88 -9.82 29.69
C GLY A 58 -35.11 -10.08 28.40
N ARG A 59 -34.36 -9.08 27.91
CA ARG A 59 -33.59 -9.19 26.66
C ARG A 59 -32.14 -9.56 26.95
N ALA A 60 -31.66 -10.66 26.39
CA ALA A 60 -30.23 -10.98 26.41
C ALA A 60 -29.53 -10.45 25.14
N VAL A 61 -28.43 -9.73 25.31
CA VAL A 61 -27.57 -9.17 24.26
C VAL A 61 -26.17 -9.74 24.40
N LEU A 62 -25.63 -10.28 23.31
CA LEU A 62 -24.29 -10.82 23.23
C LEU A 62 -23.37 -9.84 22.52
N VAL A 63 -22.22 -9.51 23.12
CA VAL A 63 -21.18 -8.65 22.54
C VAL A 63 -19.97 -9.49 22.18
N PHE A 64 -19.63 -9.53 20.90
CA PHE A 64 -18.70 -10.50 20.33
C PHE A 64 -17.27 -9.97 20.25
N SER A 65 -16.31 -10.84 20.58
CA SER A 65 -14.88 -10.57 20.43
C SER A 65 -14.15 -11.86 20.05
N VAL A 66 -13.26 -11.76 19.07
CA VAL A 66 -12.43 -12.89 18.64
C VAL A 66 -11.12 -12.89 19.44
N ASN A 67 -10.64 -14.06 19.81
CA ASN A 67 -9.38 -14.17 20.53
C ASN A 67 -8.22 -13.68 19.64
N ASN A 68 -7.28 -12.95 20.23
CA ASN A 68 -6.11 -12.34 19.55
C ASN A 68 -6.43 -11.29 18.47
N SER A 69 -7.68 -10.88 18.31
CA SER A 69 -8.04 -9.79 17.38
C SER A 69 -7.94 -8.39 18.02
N HIS A 70 -7.71 -8.32 19.33
CA HIS A 70 -7.59 -7.09 20.12
C HIS A 70 -8.76 -6.09 19.96
N GLY A 71 -9.99 -6.58 19.76
CA GLY A 71 -11.16 -5.72 19.58
C GLY A 71 -12.53 -6.42 19.64
N TRP A 72 -13.58 -5.59 19.62
CA TRP A 72 -15.00 -5.97 19.64
C TRP A 72 -15.60 -5.93 18.22
N HIS A 73 -16.26 -7.01 17.81
CA HIS A 73 -16.66 -7.22 16.41
C HIS A 73 -18.11 -6.87 16.13
N GLY A 74 -18.96 -6.77 17.15
CA GLY A 74 -20.38 -6.51 16.98
C GLY A 74 -21.16 -6.99 18.18
N TYR A 75 -22.47 -6.80 18.13
CA TYR A 75 -23.39 -7.35 19.12
C TYR A 75 -24.71 -7.80 18.49
N ALA A 76 -25.32 -8.81 19.10
CA ALA A 76 -26.57 -9.41 18.65
C ALA A 76 -27.51 -9.65 19.83
N LYS A 77 -28.81 -9.56 19.58
CA LYS A 77 -29.84 -9.92 20.55
C LYS A 77 -30.12 -11.42 20.45
N MET A 78 -30.30 -12.11 21.57
CA MET A 78 -30.83 -13.47 21.55
C MET A 78 -32.31 -13.47 21.17
N ILE A 79 -32.71 -14.46 20.35
CA ILE A 79 -34.08 -14.62 19.83
C ILE A 79 -34.75 -15.88 20.38
N THR A 80 -33.97 -16.91 20.73
CA THR A 80 -34.49 -18.14 21.36
C THR A 80 -33.65 -18.51 22.58
N CYS A 81 -34.23 -19.29 23.50
CA CYS A 81 -33.46 -19.92 24.57
C CYS A 81 -32.44 -20.94 23.99
N PRO A 82 -31.31 -21.16 24.68
CA PRO A 82 -30.39 -22.26 24.39
C PRO A 82 -31.08 -23.63 24.56
N ASN A 83 -31.22 -24.37 23.46
CA ASN A 83 -31.80 -25.71 23.46
C ASN A 83 -30.76 -26.77 23.11
N SER A 84 -30.85 -27.94 23.75
CA SER A 84 -30.09 -29.14 23.42
C SER A 84 -30.86 -29.99 22.40
N GLU A 85 -31.13 -29.47 21.21
CA GLU A 85 -31.74 -30.31 20.18
C GLU A 85 -30.71 -31.31 19.63
N SER A 86 -31.03 -32.59 19.74
CA SER A 86 -30.43 -33.68 18.96
C SER A 86 -31.10 -33.72 17.58
N THR A 87 -30.79 -32.78 16.70
CA THR A 87 -31.28 -32.85 15.32
C THR A 87 -30.44 -33.85 14.52
N ASN A 88 -31.07 -34.99 14.15
CA ASN A 88 -30.62 -35.88 13.09
C ASN A 88 -30.82 -35.21 11.71
N GLU A 89 -30.15 -34.09 11.49
CA GLU A 89 -30.05 -33.47 10.16
C GLU A 89 -28.58 -33.32 9.81
N THR A 90 -28.23 -33.85 8.64
CA THR A 90 -26.91 -33.84 8.03
C THR A 90 -26.42 -32.42 7.74
N GLU A 91 -25.99 -31.72 8.78
CA GLU A 91 -25.20 -30.50 8.68
C GLU A 91 -23.95 -30.65 9.55
N THR A 92 -22.80 -30.47 8.91
CA THR A 92 -21.45 -30.63 9.46
C THR A 92 -21.30 -29.99 10.85
N GLU A 93 -21.10 -30.82 11.87
CA GLU A 93 -20.70 -30.41 13.21
C GLU A 93 -19.32 -29.73 13.16
N ILE A 94 -19.19 -28.52 13.71
CA ILE A 94 -17.91 -27.85 13.94
C ILE A 94 -17.79 -27.59 15.44
N THR A 95 -16.83 -28.26 16.08
CA THR A 95 -16.45 -28.08 17.49
C THR A 95 -15.37 -27.00 17.64
N ASP A 96 -15.23 -26.42 18.83
CA ASP A 96 -14.26 -25.34 19.18
C ASP A 96 -12.76 -25.78 19.11
N ASP A 97 -12.52 -27.05 18.78
CA ASP A 97 -11.18 -27.66 18.76
C ASP A 97 -10.67 -28.05 17.38
N GLY A 98 -11.42 -27.80 16.30
CA GLY A 98 -10.87 -27.87 14.94
C GLY A 98 -10.22 -29.20 14.55
N LYS A 99 -10.70 -30.33 15.07
CA LYS A 99 -10.31 -31.67 14.60
C LYS A 99 -11.40 -32.26 13.69
N THR A 100 -11.01 -32.69 12.49
CA THR A 100 -11.76 -33.65 11.67
C THR A 100 -11.77 -35.00 12.37
N ALA A 101 -12.91 -35.70 12.33
CA ALA A 101 -13.11 -36.98 12.98
C ALA A 101 -12.34 -38.11 12.25
N GLU A 102 -11.09 -38.29 12.62
CA GLU A 102 -10.34 -39.55 12.62
C GLU A 102 -9.09 -39.26 13.46
N GLU A 103 -8.82 -40.09 14.48
CA GLU A 103 -7.77 -39.95 15.51
C GLU A 103 -8.13 -39.15 16.79
N GLU A 104 -8.79 -39.84 17.74
CA GLU A 104 -8.25 -40.04 19.10
C GLU A 104 -9.24 -40.87 19.94
N THR A 105 -8.87 -42.12 20.20
CA THR A 105 -9.47 -42.95 21.24
C THR A 105 -8.85 -42.61 22.59
N THR A 106 -9.50 -41.73 23.36
CA THR A 106 -9.45 -41.71 24.83
C THR A 106 -10.76 -41.13 25.36
N SER A 107 -11.32 -41.77 26.40
CA SER A 107 -12.66 -41.52 26.94
C SER A 107 -12.82 -40.15 27.63
N GLU A 108 -13.07 -39.10 26.86
CA GLU A 108 -13.56 -37.82 27.40
C GLU A 108 -15.01 -37.59 26.95
N SER A 109 -15.86 -37.19 27.90
CA SER A 109 -17.29 -36.98 27.71
C SER A 109 -17.56 -36.05 26.51
N LYS A 110 -18.36 -36.51 25.52
CA LYS A 110 -18.85 -35.67 24.41
C LYS A 110 -19.38 -34.35 24.97
N GLN A 111 -18.71 -33.25 24.68
CA GLN A 111 -19.08 -31.94 25.18
C GLN A 111 -20.45 -31.55 24.63
N GLN A 112 -21.44 -31.38 25.50
CA GLN A 112 -22.80 -31.06 25.11
C GLN A 112 -22.93 -29.58 24.72
N TRP A 113 -23.39 -29.31 23.51
CA TRP A 113 -23.61 -27.96 22.96
C TRP A 113 -25.10 -27.58 22.99
N HIS A 114 -25.37 -26.31 23.27
CA HIS A 114 -26.73 -25.74 23.24
C HIS A 114 -26.75 -24.62 22.20
N LYS A 115 -27.64 -24.74 21.20
CA LYS A 115 -27.77 -23.77 20.11
C LYS A 115 -28.93 -22.83 20.38
N PHE A 116 -28.84 -21.60 19.89
CA PHE A 116 -29.90 -20.61 19.95
C PHE A 116 -29.76 -19.59 18.83
N ARG A 117 -30.89 -18.98 18.44
CA ARG A 117 -30.93 -17.96 17.39
C ARG A 117 -30.56 -16.59 17.96
N ILE A 118 -29.86 -15.81 17.14
CA ILE A 118 -29.47 -14.43 17.42
C ILE A 118 -29.87 -13.50 16.28
N ASP A 119 -30.10 -12.24 16.60
CA ASP A 119 -30.39 -11.16 15.65
C ASP A 119 -29.33 -10.07 15.77
N TRP A 120 -28.49 -9.96 14.73
CA TRP A 120 -27.38 -9.03 14.67
C TRP A 120 -27.89 -7.59 14.63
N GLN A 121 -27.51 -6.80 15.64
CA GLN A 121 -27.83 -5.38 15.67
C GLN A 121 -26.76 -4.58 14.94
N GLU A 122 -25.49 -4.92 15.21
CA GLU A 122 -24.33 -4.27 14.62
C GLU A 122 -23.20 -5.30 14.44
N LEU A 123 -22.54 -5.31 13.28
CA LEU A 123 -21.45 -6.26 12.98
C LEU A 123 -20.43 -5.66 12.01
N CYS A 124 -19.16 -5.68 12.39
CA CYS A 124 -18.05 -5.12 11.59
C CYS A 124 -17.85 -5.86 10.25
N LEU A 125 -18.11 -7.17 10.22
CA LEU A 125 -17.78 -8.07 9.11
C LEU A 125 -18.58 -7.82 7.82
N LYS A 126 -19.75 -7.17 7.90
CA LYS A 126 -20.67 -7.04 6.77
C LYS A 126 -20.29 -5.93 5.79
N GLU A 127 -19.79 -4.79 6.29
CA GLU A 127 -19.65 -3.58 5.46
C GLU A 127 -18.25 -2.90 5.51
N HIS A 128 -17.39 -3.27 6.46
CA HIS A 128 -16.18 -2.51 6.79
C HIS A 128 -14.86 -3.31 6.78
N GLY A 129 -14.91 -4.61 6.44
CA GLY A 129 -13.77 -5.54 6.61
C GLY A 129 -13.50 -5.82 8.10
N ASP A 130 -12.57 -6.72 8.41
CA ASP A 130 -12.18 -7.12 9.79
C ASP A 130 -11.56 -5.96 10.60
N LYS A 131 -12.34 -4.92 10.88
CA LYS A 131 -11.96 -3.72 11.63
C LYS A 131 -12.84 -3.61 12.86
N PRO A 132 -12.56 -4.40 13.91
CA PRO A 132 -13.29 -4.31 15.17
C PRO A 132 -13.00 -3.00 15.89
N LEU A 133 -13.89 -2.61 16.82
CA LEU A 133 -13.61 -1.55 17.79
C LEU A 133 -12.40 -1.97 18.66
N PRO A 134 -11.26 -1.25 18.62
CA PRO A 134 -10.07 -1.63 19.37
C PRO A 134 -10.30 -1.59 20.89
N PHE A 135 -9.69 -2.51 21.64
CA PHE A 135 -9.77 -2.50 23.11
C PHE A 135 -9.23 -1.22 23.76
N SER A 136 -8.31 -0.51 23.09
CA SER A 136 -7.81 0.79 23.54
C SER A 136 -8.89 1.87 23.58
N GLU A 137 -9.95 1.75 22.78
CA GLU A 137 -11.09 2.68 22.78
C GLU A 137 -12.13 2.34 23.87
N THR A 138 -11.94 1.24 24.60
CA THR A 138 -12.79 0.81 25.72
C THR A 138 -11.97 0.56 26.98
N SER A 139 -10.80 1.20 27.11
CA SER A 139 -9.86 0.96 28.23
C SER A 139 -10.35 1.55 29.56
N ASP A 140 -11.29 2.49 29.49
CA ASP A 140 -11.97 3.12 30.63
C ASP A 140 -13.11 2.27 31.19
N LEU A 141 -13.55 1.22 30.47
CA LEU A 141 -14.61 0.33 30.90
C LEU A 141 -14.04 -0.84 31.71
N ASN A 142 -14.65 -1.10 32.88
CA ASN A 142 -14.28 -2.17 33.79
C ASN A 142 -15.51 -3.01 34.14
N LEU A 143 -15.27 -4.27 34.51
CA LEU A 143 -16.26 -5.13 35.17
C LEU A 143 -16.56 -4.62 36.59
N LEU A 144 -17.63 -5.11 37.21
CA LEU A 144 -18.02 -4.76 38.57
C LEU A 144 -16.94 -5.04 39.63
N ASP A 145 -16.06 -6.01 39.37
CA ASP A 145 -14.92 -6.34 40.24
C ASP A 145 -13.67 -5.47 40.00
N GLY A 146 -13.77 -4.46 39.12
CA GLY A 146 -12.67 -3.59 38.73
C GLY A 146 -11.74 -4.16 37.65
N THR A 147 -11.98 -5.39 37.18
CA THR A 147 -11.20 -6.00 36.10
C THR A 147 -11.43 -5.26 34.78
N PRO A 148 -10.39 -4.95 33.99
CA PRO A 148 -10.56 -4.37 32.65
C PRO A 148 -11.47 -5.21 31.76
N LEU A 149 -12.42 -4.55 31.07
CA LEU A 149 -13.46 -5.21 30.28
C LEU A 149 -12.90 -6.16 29.21
N ASN A 150 -11.73 -5.87 28.64
CA ASN A 150 -11.09 -6.72 27.63
C ASN A 150 -10.65 -8.10 28.19
N LYS A 151 -10.50 -8.23 29.51
CA LYS A 151 -10.20 -9.49 30.21
C LYS A 151 -11.45 -10.28 30.62
N ALA A 152 -12.64 -9.81 30.25
CA ALA A 152 -13.89 -10.54 30.51
C ALA A 152 -13.84 -11.95 29.92
N ARG A 153 -14.29 -12.93 30.72
CA ARG A 153 -14.39 -14.34 30.32
C ARG A 153 -15.52 -14.50 29.29
N ASN A 154 -15.50 -15.61 28.56
CA ASN A 154 -16.62 -15.97 27.70
C ASN A 154 -17.91 -16.07 28.54
N PHE A 155 -19.03 -15.59 28.02
CA PHE A 155 -20.33 -15.43 28.68
C PHE A 155 -20.30 -14.74 30.06
N GLN A 156 -19.35 -13.83 30.28
CA GLN A 156 -19.36 -12.97 31.47
C GLN A 156 -20.47 -11.93 31.32
N GLU A 157 -21.35 -11.83 32.32
CA GLU A 157 -22.37 -10.78 32.38
C GLU A 157 -21.73 -9.41 32.67
N LEU A 158 -22.25 -8.38 32.02
CA LEU A 158 -21.89 -6.98 32.21
C LEU A 158 -23.05 -6.26 32.89
N ASP A 159 -22.74 -5.28 33.74
CA ASP A 159 -23.77 -4.38 34.26
C ASP A 159 -24.39 -3.52 33.14
N GLN A 160 -25.56 -2.98 33.43
CA GLN A 160 -26.36 -2.22 32.46
C GLN A 160 -25.60 -1.02 31.88
N GLU A 161 -24.83 -0.31 32.70
CA GLU A 161 -24.11 0.89 32.29
C GLU A 161 -22.95 0.52 31.36
N THR A 162 -22.14 -0.46 31.75
CA THR A 162 -21.00 -0.94 30.96
C THR A 162 -21.45 -1.55 29.63
N GLY A 163 -22.47 -2.42 29.65
CA GLY A 163 -23.02 -3.04 28.44
C GLY A 163 -23.59 -2.02 27.46
N THR A 164 -24.31 -1.01 27.97
CA THR A 164 -24.86 0.07 27.15
C THR A 164 -23.76 0.95 26.55
N LYS A 165 -22.75 1.33 27.34
CA LYS A 165 -21.59 2.10 26.87
C LYS A 165 -20.82 1.36 25.78
N LEU A 166 -20.58 0.07 25.97
CA LEU A 166 -19.87 -0.78 25.02
C LEU A 166 -20.63 -0.88 23.68
N CYS A 167 -21.92 -1.23 23.71
CA CYS A 167 -22.74 -1.28 22.50
C CYS A 167 -22.77 0.09 21.79
N THR A 168 -22.92 1.17 22.54
CA THR A 168 -22.89 2.55 22.01
C THR A 168 -21.54 2.87 21.35
N ALA A 169 -20.42 2.46 21.95
CA ALA A 169 -19.09 2.65 21.39
C ALA A 169 -18.93 1.87 20.07
N ILE A 170 -19.40 0.62 20.02
CA ILE A 170 -19.40 -0.20 18.80
C ILE A 170 -20.23 0.48 17.70
N SER A 171 -21.47 0.89 17.98
CA SER A 171 -22.32 1.59 17.01
C SER A 171 -21.69 2.91 16.54
N LYS A 172 -21.10 3.71 17.44
CA LYS A 172 -20.41 4.96 17.07
C LYS A 172 -19.22 4.69 16.16
N HIS A 173 -18.43 3.67 16.47
CA HIS A 173 -17.28 3.28 15.66
C HIS A 173 -17.72 2.84 14.26
N LEU A 174 -18.73 1.97 14.16
CA LEU A 174 -19.29 1.53 12.89
C LEU A 174 -19.90 2.69 12.10
N GLN A 175 -20.67 3.57 12.74
CA GLN A 175 -21.17 4.78 12.11
C GLN A 175 -20.03 5.70 11.63
N SER A 176 -18.93 5.79 12.35
CA SER A 176 -17.75 6.56 11.93
C SER A 176 -17.09 5.94 10.70
N LEU A 177 -17.04 4.62 10.61
CA LEU A 177 -16.55 3.88 9.44
C LEU A 177 -17.50 4.09 8.24
N SER A 178 -18.82 4.05 8.44
CA SER A 178 -19.84 4.36 7.43
C SER A 178 -19.79 5.81 6.97
N LYS A 179 -19.61 6.78 7.87
CA LYS A 179 -19.42 8.20 7.51
C LYS A 179 -18.11 8.42 6.76
N CYS A 180 -17.03 7.76 7.15
CA CYS A 180 -15.77 7.79 6.40
C CYS A 180 -15.92 7.15 5.02
N LYS A 181 -16.72 6.09 4.88
CA LYS A 181 -17.05 5.45 3.61
C LYS A 181 -17.91 6.36 2.73
N CYS A 182 -18.98 6.94 3.25
CA CYS A 182 -19.85 7.91 2.56
C CYS A 182 -19.11 9.21 2.23
N PHE A 183 -18.18 9.68 3.07
CA PHE A 183 -17.29 10.80 2.75
C PHE A 183 -16.31 10.43 1.64
N LYS A 184 -15.72 9.22 1.67
CA LYS A 184 -14.89 8.71 0.56
C LYS A 184 -15.70 8.49 -0.72
N GLU A 185 -16.97 8.11 -0.63
CA GLU A 185 -17.89 7.88 -1.74
C GLU A 185 -18.45 9.18 -2.30
N SER A 186 -18.70 10.21 -1.48
CA SER A 186 -19.08 11.56 -1.92
C SER A 186 -17.89 12.35 -2.47
N VAL A 187 -16.67 12.07 -1.99
CA VAL A 187 -15.42 12.49 -2.64
C VAL A 187 -15.18 11.74 -3.95
N LYS A 188 -15.58 10.46 -4.06
CA LYS A 188 -15.59 9.69 -5.33
C LYS A 188 -16.74 10.07 -6.27
N SER A 189 -17.87 10.58 -5.80
CA SER A 189 -18.98 10.99 -6.68
C SER A 189 -18.80 12.43 -7.17
N LYS A 190 -18.10 13.28 -6.41
CA LYS A 190 -17.62 14.60 -6.88
C LYS A 190 -16.29 14.56 -7.62
N LYS A 191 -15.51 13.48 -7.52
CA LYS A 191 -14.46 13.11 -8.48
C LYS A 191 -14.97 11.99 -9.37
N GLY A 192 -15.59 12.33 -10.49
CA GLY A 192 -15.49 11.49 -11.68
C GLY A 192 -14.02 11.40 -12.11
N SER A 193 -13.19 10.68 -11.36
CA SER A 193 -11.91 10.22 -11.84
C SER A 193 -12.15 8.82 -12.35
N GLU A 194 -12.08 8.68 -13.67
CA GLU A 194 -11.92 7.39 -14.34
C GLU A 194 -10.91 6.51 -13.58
N PRO A 195 -11.09 5.18 -13.56
CA PRO A 195 -10.13 4.27 -12.93
C PRO A 195 -8.72 4.62 -13.40
N PHE A 196 -7.71 4.64 -12.52
CA PHE A 196 -6.34 5.07 -12.88
C PHE A 196 -5.72 4.20 -13.99
N PHE A 197 -6.30 3.06 -14.31
CA PHE A 197 -5.97 2.25 -15.47
C PHE A 197 -7.28 1.60 -15.95
N THR A 198 -7.57 1.66 -17.24
CA THR A 198 -8.72 0.98 -17.86
C THR A 198 -8.25 0.38 -19.17
N PRO A 199 -7.92 -0.92 -19.19
CA PRO A 199 -7.39 -1.55 -20.38
C PRO A 199 -8.38 -1.38 -21.53
N THR A 200 -7.88 -0.82 -22.64
CA THR A 200 -8.64 -0.65 -23.88
C THR A 200 -8.10 -1.61 -24.92
N ASP A 201 -8.72 -2.79 -25.11
CA ASP A 201 -8.37 -3.80 -26.13
C ASP A 201 -6.87 -3.84 -26.50
N VAL A 202 -6.01 -3.96 -25.49
CA VAL A 202 -4.56 -3.88 -25.68
C VAL A 202 -4.00 -5.31 -25.78
N GLU A 203 -3.84 -5.81 -27.00
CA GLU A 203 -3.29 -7.14 -27.25
C GLU A 203 -1.78 -7.29 -26.93
N ASN A 204 -1.07 -6.26 -26.42
CA ASN A 204 0.36 -6.35 -26.12
C ASN A 204 0.87 -5.54 -24.89
N ALA A 205 1.95 -6.03 -24.26
CA ALA A 205 2.61 -5.38 -23.12
C ALA A 205 3.03 -3.92 -23.38
N ASN A 206 3.36 -3.58 -24.63
CA ASN A 206 3.74 -2.23 -25.02
C ASN A 206 2.59 -1.22 -24.97
N GLY A 207 1.35 -1.65 -25.17
CA GLY A 207 0.20 -0.76 -25.03
C GLY A 207 -0.14 -0.52 -23.56
N MET A 208 0.00 -1.53 -22.69
CA MET A 208 -0.18 -1.38 -21.23
C MET A 208 0.80 -0.34 -20.67
N TRP A 209 2.07 -0.44 -21.06
CA TRP A 209 3.09 0.56 -20.70
C TRP A 209 2.73 1.97 -21.17
N ARG A 210 2.29 2.12 -22.43
CA ARG A 210 1.91 3.43 -22.99
C ARG A 210 0.74 4.05 -22.23
N GLU A 211 -0.30 3.28 -21.92
CA GLU A 211 -1.44 3.76 -21.16
C GLU A 211 -1.02 4.18 -19.74
N LEU A 212 -0.35 3.30 -19.00
CA LEU A 212 0.10 3.58 -17.64
C LEU A 212 0.97 4.85 -17.60
N LEU A 213 1.97 4.93 -18.47
CA LEU A 213 2.88 6.08 -18.50
C LEU A 213 2.18 7.37 -18.93
N SER A 214 1.22 7.33 -19.85
CA SER A 214 0.46 8.53 -20.22
C SER A 214 -0.27 9.14 -19.01
N ARG A 215 -0.80 8.30 -18.13
CA ARG A 215 -1.48 8.71 -16.90
C ARG A 215 -0.51 9.16 -15.83
N VAL A 216 0.59 8.44 -15.61
CA VAL A 216 1.63 8.86 -14.65
C VAL A 216 2.24 10.20 -15.06
N GLN A 217 2.41 10.44 -16.36
CA GLN A 217 2.89 11.72 -16.89
C GLN A 217 1.95 12.90 -16.59
N THR A 218 0.65 12.65 -16.36
CA THR A 218 -0.26 13.70 -15.89
C THR A 218 0.02 14.11 -14.45
N LEU A 219 0.63 13.24 -13.65
CA LEU A 219 0.96 13.48 -12.24
C LEU A 219 2.34 14.14 -12.06
N GLY A 220 3.29 13.83 -12.94
CA GLY A 220 4.67 14.27 -12.79
C GLY A 220 5.63 13.71 -13.84
N THR A 221 6.90 14.05 -13.69
CA THR A 221 7.97 13.52 -14.53
C THR A 221 8.25 12.07 -14.15
N VAL A 222 8.18 11.14 -15.10
CA VAL A 222 8.59 9.74 -14.89
C VAL A 222 10.10 9.67 -14.69
N MET A 223 10.53 9.22 -13.52
CA MET A 223 11.93 9.08 -13.14
C MET A 223 12.46 7.69 -13.52
N LEU A 224 11.66 6.65 -13.29
CA LEU A 224 11.95 5.27 -13.65
C LEU A 224 10.64 4.55 -13.99
N ALA A 225 10.67 3.74 -15.05
CA ALA A 225 9.65 2.76 -15.39
C ALA A 225 10.36 1.45 -15.73
N CYS A 226 10.03 0.38 -15.02
CA CYS A 226 10.71 -0.90 -15.14
C CYS A 226 9.78 -2.07 -14.90
N TYR A 227 10.11 -3.21 -15.49
CA TYR A 227 9.45 -4.47 -15.19
C TYR A 227 9.68 -4.86 -13.72
N PHE A 228 8.65 -5.47 -13.15
CA PHE A 228 8.64 -5.97 -11.78
C PHE A 228 8.43 -7.48 -11.78
N GLY A 229 8.31 -8.07 -10.59
CA GLY A 229 7.98 -9.49 -10.44
C GLY A 229 8.97 -10.40 -11.17
N SER A 230 8.50 -11.48 -11.77
CA SER A 230 9.39 -12.51 -12.31
C SER A 230 10.26 -12.08 -13.50
N GLN A 231 9.83 -11.07 -14.26
CA GLN A 231 10.60 -10.56 -15.39
C GLN A 231 11.88 -9.85 -14.94
N ARG A 232 11.79 -9.09 -13.84
CA ARG A 232 12.93 -8.38 -13.23
C ARG A 232 14.12 -9.29 -12.95
N TYR A 233 13.85 -10.53 -12.52
CA TYR A 233 14.88 -11.49 -12.09
C TYR A 233 15.31 -12.47 -13.19
N ASN A 234 14.77 -12.36 -14.42
CA ASN A 234 14.93 -13.36 -15.48
C ASN A 234 14.36 -14.75 -15.16
N LEU A 235 13.22 -14.78 -14.46
CA LEU A 235 12.57 -16.02 -14.00
C LEU A 235 11.16 -16.17 -14.55
N HIS A 236 10.78 -15.39 -15.57
CA HIS A 236 9.44 -15.41 -16.13
C HIS A 236 9.24 -16.65 -17.02
N THR A 237 8.00 -17.16 -17.04
CA THR A 237 7.57 -18.27 -17.90
C THR A 237 6.59 -17.74 -18.95
N ALA A 238 6.22 -18.55 -19.95
CA ALA A 238 5.21 -18.15 -20.94
C ALA A 238 3.85 -17.76 -20.30
N SER A 239 3.58 -18.28 -19.10
CA SER A 239 2.39 -17.97 -18.29
C SER A 239 2.59 -16.85 -17.27
N SER A 240 3.74 -16.16 -17.26
CA SER A 240 3.98 -15.04 -16.35
C SER A 240 3.17 -13.82 -16.76
N ASP A 241 2.60 -13.16 -15.75
CA ASP A 241 2.06 -11.82 -15.82
C ASP A 241 3.15 -10.75 -16.05
N VAL A 242 2.68 -9.57 -16.46
CA VAL A 242 3.51 -8.36 -16.61
C VAL A 242 3.25 -7.46 -15.41
N ASP A 243 4.17 -7.50 -14.44
CA ASP A 243 4.16 -6.55 -13.33
C ASP A 243 4.93 -5.27 -13.70
N MET A 244 4.37 -4.10 -13.39
CA MET A 244 4.96 -2.80 -13.70
C MET A 244 5.33 -2.02 -12.43
N PHE A 245 6.50 -1.38 -12.43
CA PHE A 245 6.94 -0.51 -11.34
C PHE A 245 7.39 0.85 -11.88
N VAL A 246 6.78 1.91 -11.38
CA VAL A 246 7.01 3.28 -11.85
C VAL A 246 7.32 4.20 -10.67
N VAL A 247 8.34 5.04 -10.84
CA VAL A 247 8.65 6.16 -9.93
C VAL A 247 8.47 7.46 -10.71
N TYR A 248 7.73 8.40 -10.15
CA TYR A 248 7.51 9.71 -10.76
C TYR A 248 7.77 10.84 -9.76
N ALA A 249 8.34 11.94 -10.24
CA ALA A 249 8.47 13.17 -9.48
C ALA A 249 7.26 14.06 -9.76
N ALA A 250 6.36 14.19 -8.78
CA ALA A 250 5.21 15.09 -8.90
C ALA A 250 5.66 16.55 -9.17
N ASN A 251 4.81 17.34 -9.83
CA ASN A 251 5.11 18.76 -10.01
C ASN A 251 5.23 19.46 -8.65
N THR A 252 6.34 20.16 -8.40
CA THR A 252 6.59 20.82 -7.12
C THR A 252 5.54 21.89 -6.81
N LYS A 253 5.00 22.58 -7.83
CA LYS A 253 3.91 23.55 -7.64
C LYS A 253 2.63 22.89 -7.13
N ASP A 254 2.36 21.65 -7.52
CA ASP A 254 1.20 20.89 -7.06
C ASP A 254 1.38 20.30 -5.66
N LEU A 255 2.64 20.04 -5.26
CA LEU A 255 2.97 19.61 -3.90
C LEU A 255 2.89 20.76 -2.89
N LEU A 256 3.36 21.95 -3.28
CA LEU A 256 3.37 23.15 -2.44
C LEU A 256 2.06 23.95 -2.52
N GLY A 257 1.26 23.72 -3.55
CA GLY A 257 0.00 24.41 -3.79
C GLY A 257 -1.10 24.04 -2.80
N ILE A 258 -2.14 24.90 -2.73
CA ILE A 258 -3.30 24.72 -1.84
C ILE A 258 -3.99 23.38 -2.11
N LYS A 259 -4.10 22.99 -3.37
CA LYS A 259 -4.66 21.70 -3.78
C LYS A 259 -3.57 20.63 -3.67
N LYS A 260 -3.48 19.98 -2.51
CA LYS A 260 -2.52 18.90 -2.29
C LYS A 260 -2.74 17.74 -3.25
N VAL A 261 -1.71 17.39 -4.01
CA VAL A 261 -1.63 16.11 -4.71
C VAL A 261 -1.23 15.02 -3.72
N SER A 262 -1.79 13.82 -3.90
CA SER A 262 -1.45 12.68 -3.04
C SER A 262 -0.02 12.23 -3.31
N THR A 263 0.83 12.26 -2.29
CA THR A 263 2.21 11.73 -2.33
C THR A 263 2.28 10.24 -2.01
N SER A 264 1.12 9.55 -1.97
CA SER A 264 1.02 8.13 -1.65
C SER A 264 1.43 7.23 -2.81
N THR A 265 1.68 5.97 -2.49
CA THR A 265 1.81 4.89 -3.49
C THR A 265 0.46 4.63 -4.15
N ILE A 266 0.42 4.52 -5.47
CA ILE A 266 -0.73 4.05 -6.25
C ILE A 266 -0.44 2.59 -6.61
N LYS A 267 -1.42 1.71 -6.39
CA LYS A 267 -1.32 0.29 -6.76
C LYS A 267 -2.52 -0.10 -7.61
N SER A 268 -2.34 -1.09 -8.47
CA SER A 268 -3.44 -1.81 -9.10
C SER A 268 -4.43 -2.31 -8.04
N LYS A 269 -5.70 -2.32 -8.39
CA LYS A 269 -6.75 -3.04 -7.66
C LYS A 269 -6.79 -4.48 -8.14
N GLU A 270 -7.38 -5.36 -7.32
CA GLU A 270 -7.62 -6.77 -7.70
C GLU A 270 -8.52 -6.92 -8.95
N THR A 271 -9.22 -5.85 -9.34
CA THR A 271 -10.07 -5.80 -10.53
C THR A 271 -9.36 -5.31 -11.79
N ASP A 272 -8.10 -4.89 -11.70
CA ASP A 272 -7.36 -4.35 -12.83
C ASP A 272 -6.66 -5.49 -13.58
N ASP A 273 -6.68 -5.48 -14.92
CA ASP A 273 -6.09 -6.58 -15.73
C ASP A 273 -4.55 -6.62 -15.73
N CYS A 274 -3.89 -5.67 -15.05
CA CYS A 274 -2.45 -5.67 -14.89
C CYS A 274 -2.02 -5.18 -13.51
N ASP A 275 -0.95 -5.78 -13.01
CA ASP A 275 -0.38 -5.41 -11.73
C ASP A 275 0.64 -4.29 -11.87
N PHE A 276 0.39 -3.17 -11.20
CA PHE A 276 1.29 -2.03 -11.21
C PHE A 276 1.46 -1.40 -9.83
N THR A 277 2.66 -0.88 -9.58
CA THR A 277 2.97 -0.04 -8.42
C THR A 277 3.61 1.26 -8.90
N VAL A 278 3.01 2.39 -8.53
CA VAL A 278 3.52 3.72 -8.85
C VAL A 278 3.84 4.46 -7.54
N HIS A 279 5.09 4.90 -7.41
CA HIS A 279 5.55 5.70 -6.28
C HIS A 279 5.81 7.15 -6.70
N GLU A 280 5.29 8.09 -5.90
CA GLU A 280 5.81 9.45 -5.92
C GLU A 280 7.27 9.44 -5.40
N LEU A 281 8.14 10.26 -5.97
CA LEU A 281 9.58 10.25 -5.73
C LEU A 281 9.96 10.42 -4.26
N SER A 282 9.28 11.28 -3.51
CA SER A 282 9.53 11.45 -2.07
C SER A 282 9.21 10.18 -1.29
N ARG A 283 8.11 9.51 -1.62
CA ARG A 283 7.72 8.24 -0.99
C ARG A 283 8.68 7.12 -1.38
N TYR A 284 9.12 7.08 -2.63
CA TYR A 284 10.15 6.15 -3.09
C TYR A 284 11.46 6.36 -2.30
N CYS A 285 11.94 7.60 -2.18
CA CYS A 285 13.16 7.92 -1.42
C CYS A 285 13.06 7.49 0.04
N GLN A 286 11.91 7.72 0.69
CA GLN A 286 11.66 7.24 2.05
C GLN A 286 11.78 5.72 2.15
N LEU A 287 11.09 4.99 1.27
CA LEU A 287 11.14 3.52 1.25
C LEU A 287 12.55 2.99 0.94
N LEU A 288 13.28 3.67 0.06
CA LEU A 288 14.63 3.31 -0.32
C LEU A 288 15.60 3.46 0.86
N VAL A 289 15.53 4.57 1.60
CA VAL A 289 16.29 4.79 2.84
C VAL A 289 15.90 3.76 3.92
N ASP A 290 14.61 3.45 4.04
CA ASP A 290 14.10 2.44 4.99
C ASP A 290 14.52 0.99 4.64
N GLY A 291 15.26 0.80 3.54
CA GLY A 291 15.76 -0.49 3.07
C GLY A 291 14.68 -1.38 2.43
N ASP A 292 13.56 -0.83 1.95
CA ASP A 292 12.53 -1.61 1.24
C ASP A 292 13.15 -2.32 0.03
N ALA A 293 13.19 -3.66 0.09
CA ALA A 293 13.84 -4.51 -0.90
C ALA A 293 13.40 -4.18 -2.33
N ARG A 294 12.11 -3.97 -2.55
CA ARG A 294 11.53 -3.72 -3.87
C ARG A 294 12.03 -2.42 -4.48
N CYS A 295 12.31 -1.42 -3.63
CA CYS A 295 12.89 -0.14 -4.03
C CYS A 295 14.41 -0.26 -4.24
N VAL A 296 15.13 -0.91 -3.32
CA VAL A 296 16.60 -1.11 -3.42
C VAL A 296 16.96 -1.87 -4.70
N GLU A 297 16.22 -2.93 -5.04
CA GLU A 297 16.40 -3.70 -6.28
C GLU A 297 16.35 -2.83 -7.55
N THR A 298 15.62 -1.70 -7.54
CA THR A 298 15.53 -0.82 -8.72
C THR A 298 16.84 -0.09 -9.04
N LEU A 299 17.79 -0.05 -8.11
CA LEU A 299 19.12 0.51 -8.33
C LEU A 299 20.09 -0.49 -9.00
N PHE A 300 19.69 -1.76 -9.11
CA PHE A 300 20.51 -2.87 -9.61
C PHE A 300 19.86 -3.59 -10.80
N LEU A 301 19.01 -2.87 -11.56
CA LEU A 301 18.29 -3.43 -12.69
C LEU A 301 19.23 -3.74 -13.87
N HIS A 302 19.00 -4.89 -14.51
CA HIS A 302 19.55 -5.19 -15.82
C HIS A 302 18.86 -4.32 -16.89
N PRO A 303 19.57 -3.90 -17.96
CA PRO A 303 18.99 -3.05 -19.02
C PRO A 303 17.70 -3.59 -19.63
N SER A 304 17.55 -4.92 -19.77
CA SER A 304 16.31 -5.53 -20.30
C SER A 304 15.08 -5.32 -19.41
N SER A 305 15.29 -5.05 -18.12
CA SER A 305 14.22 -4.82 -17.15
C SER A 305 13.79 -3.34 -17.09
N VAL A 306 14.53 -2.44 -17.76
CA VAL A 306 14.25 -0.99 -17.77
C VAL A 306 13.45 -0.64 -19.01
N TYR A 307 12.23 -0.14 -18.81
CA TYR A 307 11.40 0.37 -19.91
C TYR A 307 11.77 1.82 -20.25
N GLN A 308 11.90 2.68 -19.22
CA GLN A 308 12.32 4.06 -19.36
C GLN A 308 13.02 4.53 -18.08
N LYS A 309 14.07 5.34 -18.19
CA LYS A 309 14.70 6.05 -17.05
C LYS A 309 15.04 7.49 -17.39
N HIS A 310 14.89 8.39 -16.44
CA HIS A 310 15.28 9.79 -16.57
C HIS A 310 16.77 9.98 -16.31
N SER A 311 17.43 10.94 -16.97
CA SER A 311 18.88 11.19 -16.81
C SER A 311 19.29 11.45 -15.36
N LYS A 312 18.45 12.16 -14.60
CA LYS A 312 18.66 12.40 -13.16
C LYS A 312 18.64 11.14 -12.28
N TRP A 313 18.10 10.03 -12.78
CA TRP A 313 18.17 8.74 -12.09
C TRP A 313 19.62 8.24 -11.97
N GLU A 314 20.48 8.58 -12.93
CA GLU A 314 21.91 8.23 -12.89
C GLU A 314 22.63 8.87 -11.70
N GLU A 315 22.20 10.05 -11.25
CA GLU A 315 22.75 10.68 -10.03
C GLU A 315 22.51 9.78 -8.81
N LEU A 316 21.33 9.14 -8.70
CA LEU A 316 20.98 8.24 -7.60
C LEU A 316 21.73 6.90 -7.68
N LEU A 317 21.96 6.38 -8.90
CA LEU A 317 22.68 5.12 -9.11
C LEU A 317 24.14 5.15 -8.65
N GLN A 318 24.75 6.35 -8.56
CA GLN A 318 26.10 6.54 -8.02
C GLN A 318 26.22 6.10 -6.54
N TRP A 319 25.09 6.07 -5.82
CA TRP A 319 25.04 5.74 -4.39
C TRP A 319 24.42 4.36 -4.14
N LYS A 320 24.22 3.53 -5.17
CA LYS A 320 23.50 2.25 -5.03
C LYS A 320 24.06 1.32 -3.95
N SER A 321 25.38 1.30 -3.77
CA SER A 321 26.04 0.49 -2.74
C SER A 321 25.74 1.00 -1.32
N CYS A 322 25.51 2.30 -1.13
CA CYS A 322 25.16 2.88 0.17
C CYS A 322 23.81 2.38 0.71
N PHE A 323 22.94 1.85 -0.16
CA PHE A 323 21.64 1.29 0.23
C PHE A 323 21.69 -0.20 0.62
N LEU A 324 22.85 -0.84 0.49
CA LEU A 324 23.07 -2.23 0.90
C LEU A 324 23.41 -2.28 2.39
N THR A 325 22.41 -1.99 3.23
CA THR A 325 22.57 -1.84 4.68
C THR A 325 22.09 -3.07 5.45
N ARG A 326 22.40 -3.13 6.75
CA ARG A 326 21.82 -4.14 7.66
C ARG A 326 20.29 -4.10 7.66
N GLN A 327 19.71 -2.90 7.64
CA GLN A 327 18.26 -2.71 7.56
C GLN A 327 17.66 -3.33 6.28
N CYS A 328 18.37 -3.26 5.16
CA CYS A 328 17.95 -3.91 3.92
C CYS A 328 17.89 -5.44 4.07
N VAL A 329 18.91 -6.06 4.66
CA VAL A 329 18.93 -7.51 4.96
C VAL A 329 17.76 -7.90 5.89
N GLU A 330 17.49 -7.09 6.91
CA GLU A 330 16.35 -7.30 7.80
C GLU A 330 15.00 -7.24 7.07
N LYS A 331 14.87 -6.39 6.04
CA LYS A 331 13.66 -6.31 5.22
C LYS A 331 13.48 -7.56 4.36
N TYR A 332 14.52 -8.00 3.65
CA TYR A 332 14.48 -9.26 2.89
C TYR A 332 14.14 -10.47 3.77
N THR A 333 14.83 -10.60 4.91
CA THR A 333 14.62 -11.73 5.83
C THR A 333 13.25 -11.68 6.49
N ARG A 334 12.72 -10.49 6.82
CA ARG A 334 11.35 -10.32 7.32
C ARG A 334 10.32 -10.74 6.27
N ASP A 335 10.50 -10.34 5.02
CA ASP A 335 9.57 -10.70 3.94
C ASP A 335 9.62 -12.21 3.64
N ALA A 336 10.82 -12.80 3.63
CA ALA A 336 11.01 -14.23 3.42
C ALA A 336 10.46 -15.07 4.58
N ARG A 337 10.57 -14.63 5.83
CA ARG A 337 10.10 -15.36 7.02
C ARG A 337 8.64 -15.07 7.38
N GLY A 338 8.09 -13.94 6.94
CA GLY A 338 6.81 -13.42 7.40
C GLY A 338 5.57 -14.20 6.95
N SER A 339 4.40 -13.61 7.19
CA SER A 339 3.08 -14.24 6.97
C SER A 339 2.77 -14.64 5.53
N LYS A 340 3.50 -14.10 4.55
CA LYS A 340 3.42 -14.43 3.12
C LYS A 340 4.61 -15.26 2.61
N GLY A 341 5.57 -15.56 3.47
CA GLY A 341 6.77 -16.34 3.18
C GLY A 341 6.76 -17.68 3.91
N LEU A 342 7.80 -17.93 4.71
CA LEU A 342 8.02 -19.21 5.41
C LEU A 342 6.85 -19.60 6.32
N MET A 343 6.24 -18.65 7.06
CA MET A 343 5.06 -18.95 7.88
C MET A 343 3.88 -19.48 7.04
N LEU A 344 3.71 -18.99 5.80
CA LEU A 344 2.69 -19.50 4.89
C LEU A 344 3.09 -20.87 4.35
N LEU A 345 4.37 -21.05 4.02
CA LEU A 345 4.89 -22.33 3.54
C LEU A 345 4.69 -23.43 4.60
N ASP A 346 5.04 -23.16 5.86
CA ASP A 346 4.85 -24.08 6.98
C ASP A 346 3.37 -24.41 7.20
N ARG A 347 2.49 -23.40 7.12
CA ARG A 347 1.04 -23.60 7.26
C ARG A 347 0.46 -24.47 6.16
N LEU A 348 0.88 -24.26 4.91
CA LEU A 348 0.37 -25.02 3.76
C LEU A 348 0.91 -26.45 3.69
N THR A 349 2.02 -26.74 4.37
CA THR A 349 2.68 -28.05 4.35
C THR A 349 2.46 -28.88 5.62
N GLY A 350 1.83 -28.31 6.66
CA GLY A 350 1.49 -29.03 7.88
C GLY A 350 2.69 -29.62 8.62
N GLN A 351 3.89 -29.04 8.45
CA GLN A 351 5.16 -29.56 8.98
C GLN A 351 5.54 -30.98 8.51
N GLN A 352 4.92 -31.50 7.45
CA GLN A 352 5.24 -32.81 6.90
C GLN A 352 6.60 -32.79 6.16
N THR A 353 7.34 -33.90 6.26
CA THR A 353 8.65 -34.09 5.61
C THR A 353 8.55 -34.59 4.17
N THR A 354 7.39 -35.06 3.74
CA THR A 354 7.13 -35.52 2.36
C THR A 354 5.90 -34.80 1.83
N VAL A 355 6.11 -33.81 0.97
CA VAL A 355 5.06 -32.96 0.42
C VAL A 355 5.18 -32.93 -1.10
N THR A 356 4.09 -33.26 -1.78
CA THR A 356 3.98 -33.05 -3.22
C THR A 356 3.83 -31.56 -3.50
N LEU A 357 4.74 -31.00 -4.30
CA LEU A 357 4.74 -29.58 -4.62
C LEU A 357 3.61 -29.24 -5.60
N THR A 358 2.62 -28.52 -5.10
CA THR A 358 1.62 -27.87 -5.96
C THR A 358 2.22 -26.64 -6.65
N PRO A 359 1.67 -26.17 -7.79
CA PRO A 359 2.16 -24.95 -8.46
C PRO A 359 2.22 -23.73 -7.54
N LYS A 360 1.27 -23.62 -6.61
CA LYS A 360 1.23 -22.55 -5.60
C LYS A 360 2.39 -22.66 -4.61
N LEU A 361 2.71 -23.87 -4.15
CA LEU A 361 3.86 -24.13 -3.27
C LEU A 361 5.17 -23.86 -3.99
N SER A 362 5.32 -24.34 -5.24
CA SER A 362 6.49 -24.05 -6.08
C SER A 362 6.71 -22.56 -6.28
N LYS A 363 5.64 -21.80 -6.59
CA LYS A 363 5.66 -20.33 -6.71
C LYS A 363 6.13 -19.68 -5.40
N LEU A 364 5.58 -20.11 -4.27
CA LEU A 364 5.96 -19.59 -2.96
C LEU A 364 7.43 -19.90 -2.59
N SER A 365 7.86 -21.15 -2.80
CA SER A 365 9.21 -21.61 -2.46
C SER A 365 10.30 -20.90 -3.24
N TYR A 366 10.14 -20.68 -4.55
CA TYR A 366 11.16 -19.96 -5.32
C TYR A 366 11.22 -18.48 -4.88
N ILE A 367 10.09 -17.86 -4.53
CA ILE A 367 10.08 -16.47 -4.04
C ILE A 367 10.86 -16.38 -2.73
N ILE A 368 10.62 -17.30 -1.78
CA ILE A 368 11.34 -17.35 -0.50
C ILE A 368 12.84 -17.52 -0.75
N ILE A 369 13.24 -18.52 -1.55
CA ILE A 369 14.66 -18.79 -1.81
C ILE A 369 15.32 -17.60 -2.51
N ARG A 370 14.65 -16.97 -3.48
CA ARG A 370 15.17 -15.78 -4.17
C ARG A 370 15.39 -14.62 -3.19
N LEU A 371 14.43 -14.33 -2.31
CA LEU A 371 14.58 -13.29 -1.28
C LEU A 371 15.77 -13.57 -0.35
N LEU A 372 15.99 -14.84 0.02
CA LEU A 372 17.11 -15.23 0.87
C LEU A 372 18.45 -15.20 0.13
N GLN A 373 18.50 -15.56 -1.15
CA GLN A 373 19.68 -15.37 -1.99
C GLN A 373 20.04 -13.88 -2.09
N ASP A 374 19.05 -13.01 -2.34
CA ASP A 374 19.25 -11.56 -2.39
C ASP A 374 19.76 -11.03 -1.05
N ALA A 375 19.16 -11.43 0.07
CA ALA A 375 19.62 -11.06 1.41
C ALA A 375 21.09 -11.45 1.67
N ARG A 376 21.50 -12.65 1.25
CA ARG A 376 22.90 -13.12 1.38
C ARG A 376 23.84 -12.31 0.50
N GLU A 377 23.45 -11.97 -0.72
CA GLU A 377 24.26 -11.11 -1.58
C GLU A 377 24.45 -9.72 -0.94
N VAL A 378 23.39 -9.15 -0.36
CA VAL A 378 23.49 -7.87 0.36
C VAL A 378 24.46 -7.97 1.53
N CYS A 379 24.48 -9.09 2.28
CA CYS A 379 25.50 -9.32 3.32
C CYS A 379 26.94 -9.23 2.79
N ARG A 380 27.15 -9.53 1.50
CA ARG A 380 28.45 -9.53 0.81
C ARG A 380 28.75 -8.20 0.10
N GLY A 381 27.92 -7.17 0.30
CA GLY A 381 28.11 -5.86 -0.30
C GLY A 381 27.76 -5.80 -1.80
N ASN A 382 26.97 -6.75 -2.31
CA ASN A 382 26.50 -6.75 -3.69
C ASN A 382 25.00 -7.05 -3.77
N LEU A 383 24.35 -6.74 -4.88
CA LEU A 383 23.00 -7.18 -5.15
C LEU A 383 22.85 -7.52 -6.63
N ARG A 384 22.70 -8.81 -6.92
CA ARG A 384 22.40 -9.30 -8.25
C ARG A 384 20.90 -9.52 -8.32
N VAL A 385 20.18 -8.65 -9.03
CA VAL A 385 18.72 -8.79 -9.19
C VAL A 385 18.40 -9.70 -10.37
N TYR A 386 19.00 -9.42 -11.52
CA TYR A 386 18.86 -10.27 -12.70
C TYR A 386 19.69 -11.55 -12.57
N ARG A 387 19.09 -12.70 -12.87
CA ARG A 387 19.79 -13.99 -12.89
C ARG A 387 20.25 -14.28 -14.32
N GLU A 388 21.55 -14.30 -14.53
CA GLU A 388 22.14 -14.53 -15.86
C GLU A 388 21.64 -15.84 -16.46
N GLU A 389 21.42 -15.83 -17.77
CA GLU A 389 20.92 -16.98 -18.51
C GLU A 389 21.87 -18.17 -18.39
N GLY A 390 21.36 -19.33 -17.98
CA GLY A 390 22.14 -20.54 -17.74
C GLY A 390 22.97 -20.53 -16.45
N SER A 391 22.87 -19.50 -15.61
CA SER A 391 23.56 -19.49 -14.32
C SER A 391 22.98 -20.52 -13.35
N PRO A 392 23.79 -21.07 -12.42
CA PRO A 392 23.31 -22.04 -11.43
C PRO A 392 22.13 -21.52 -10.60
N ASP A 393 22.14 -20.23 -10.25
CA ASP A 393 21.06 -19.61 -9.49
C ASP A 393 19.77 -19.50 -10.32
N GLN A 394 19.87 -19.15 -11.61
CA GLN A 394 18.71 -19.13 -12.49
C GLN A 394 18.11 -20.53 -12.66
N SER A 395 18.94 -21.52 -12.99
CA SER A 395 18.51 -22.90 -13.19
C SER A 395 17.85 -23.48 -11.95
N LEU A 396 18.42 -23.23 -10.76
CA LEU A 396 17.84 -23.66 -9.50
C LEU A 396 16.45 -23.03 -9.25
N LEU A 397 16.34 -21.70 -9.38
CA LEU A 397 15.08 -21.00 -9.13
C LEU A 397 13.98 -21.40 -10.14
N LEU A 398 14.34 -21.60 -11.41
CA LEU A 398 13.42 -22.09 -12.43
C LEU A 398 12.99 -23.54 -12.16
N ALA A 399 13.91 -24.43 -11.77
CA ALA A 399 13.59 -25.81 -11.42
C ALA A 399 12.62 -25.87 -10.23
N ILE A 400 12.84 -25.05 -9.19
CA ILE A 400 11.91 -24.92 -8.05
C ILE A 400 10.56 -24.40 -8.52
N ARG A 401 10.54 -23.33 -9.34
CA ARG A 401 9.32 -22.73 -9.87
C ARG A 401 8.51 -23.72 -10.71
N MET A 402 9.18 -24.59 -11.46
CA MET A 402 8.57 -25.66 -12.26
C MET A 402 8.19 -26.91 -11.45
N GLY A 403 8.47 -26.95 -10.14
CA GLY A 403 8.17 -28.10 -9.28
C GLY A 403 9.08 -29.31 -9.52
N GLN A 404 10.27 -29.11 -10.09
CA GLN A 404 11.23 -30.17 -10.43
C GLN A 404 12.22 -30.48 -9.29
N VAL A 405 12.12 -29.78 -8.16
CA VAL A 405 13.00 -29.95 -7.00
C VAL A 405 12.19 -30.47 -5.83
N GLU A 406 12.65 -31.52 -5.17
CA GLU A 406 11.94 -32.08 -4.02
C GLU A 406 11.84 -31.11 -2.84
N TYR A 407 10.74 -31.21 -2.08
CA TYR A 407 10.48 -30.32 -0.94
C TYR A 407 11.59 -30.36 0.12
N ASN A 408 12.16 -31.53 0.43
CA ASN A 408 13.26 -31.64 1.38
C ASN A 408 14.51 -30.88 0.92
N THR A 409 14.82 -30.92 -0.38
CA THR A 409 15.92 -30.14 -0.94
C THR A 409 15.65 -28.65 -0.84
N ILE A 410 14.41 -28.20 -1.10
CA ILE A 410 13.99 -26.79 -0.90
C ILE A 410 14.20 -26.37 0.56
N ARG A 411 13.79 -27.20 1.54
CA ARG A 411 13.99 -26.90 2.97
C ARG A 411 15.46 -26.83 3.34
N ASN A 412 16.29 -27.73 2.83
CA ASN A 412 17.73 -27.70 3.08
C ASN A 412 18.37 -26.43 2.50
N ILE A 413 17.97 -25.99 1.31
CA ILE A 413 18.43 -24.73 0.71
C ILE A 413 18.03 -23.53 1.58
N ILE A 414 16.76 -23.46 2.01
CA ILE A 414 16.27 -22.40 2.89
C ILE A 414 17.08 -22.35 4.18
N SER A 415 17.22 -23.48 4.87
CA SER A 415 17.98 -23.58 6.13
C SER A 415 19.42 -23.12 5.95
N ARG A 416 20.10 -23.58 4.90
CA ARG A 416 21.47 -23.17 4.59
C ARG A 416 21.57 -21.67 4.33
N LEU A 417 20.67 -21.10 3.51
CA LEU A 417 20.69 -19.66 3.24
C LEU A 417 20.46 -18.84 4.51
N LEU A 418 19.56 -19.28 5.40
CA LEU A 418 19.34 -18.61 6.68
C LEU A 418 20.58 -18.67 7.58
N THR A 419 21.29 -19.80 7.60
CA THR A 419 22.57 -19.94 8.32
C THR A 419 23.65 -19.02 7.73
N ASP A 420 23.80 -19.01 6.40
CA ASP A 420 24.75 -18.14 5.69
C ASP A 420 24.48 -16.66 6.04
N ILE A 421 23.22 -16.22 5.95
CA ILE A 421 22.83 -14.84 6.27
C ILE A 421 23.13 -14.50 7.73
N GLU A 422 22.81 -15.40 8.66
CA GLU A 422 23.04 -15.17 10.09
C GLU A 422 24.53 -15.03 10.42
N ALA A 423 25.38 -15.82 9.77
CA ALA A 423 26.83 -15.73 9.91
C ALA A 423 27.43 -14.47 9.28
N GLU A 424 26.88 -14.01 8.14
CA GLU A 424 27.44 -12.91 7.36
C GLU A 424 26.82 -11.53 7.69
N LYS A 425 25.63 -11.44 8.30
CA LYS A 425 24.91 -10.17 8.50
C LYS A 425 25.65 -9.13 9.36
N ASN A 426 26.59 -9.57 10.19
CA ASN A 426 27.41 -8.67 11.02
C ASN A 426 28.65 -8.15 10.28
N ASN A 427 28.96 -8.70 9.11
CA ASN A 427 30.11 -8.31 8.28
C ASN A 427 29.75 -7.26 7.22
N ILE A 428 28.50 -6.77 7.24
CA ILE A 428 28.03 -5.75 6.29
C ILE A 428 28.88 -4.50 6.46
N THR A 429 29.56 -4.12 5.39
CA THR A 429 30.31 -2.86 5.34
C THR A 429 29.35 -1.75 4.95
N GLU A 430 28.85 -1.02 5.94
CA GLU A 430 28.04 0.16 5.67
C GLU A 430 28.94 1.28 5.12
N HIS A 431 28.75 1.63 3.85
CA HIS A 431 29.54 2.64 3.17
C HIS A 431 29.31 4.06 3.70
N MET A 432 28.18 4.28 4.37
CA MET A 432 27.75 5.59 4.86
C MET A 432 26.77 5.40 6.03
N PRO A 433 26.87 6.19 7.11
CA PRO A 433 25.86 6.22 8.17
C PRO A 433 24.47 6.57 7.62
N ILE A 434 23.42 5.98 8.20
CA ILE A 434 22.05 6.16 7.70
C ILE A 434 21.60 7.61 7.72
N GLU A 435 22.02 8.41 8.70
CA GLU A 435 21.70 9.84 8.80
C GLU A 435 22.36 10.67 7.69
N GLU A 436 23.57 10.27 7.26
CA GLU A 436 24.25 10.93 6.14
C GLU A 436 23.61 10.54 4.80
N LEU A 437 23.24 9.27 4.65
CA LEU A 437 22.51 8.79 3.48
C LEU A 437 21.15 9.49 3.34
N GLN A 438 20.43 9.67 4.45
CA GLN A 438 19.19 10.43 4.51
C GLN A 438 19.39 11.86 4.02
N LYS A 439 20.38 12.58 4.55
CA LYS A 439 20.69 13.95 4.12
C LYS A 439 21.08 14.01 2.64
N LEU A 440 21.84 13.04 2.16
CA LEU A 440 22.26 12.98 0.76
C LEU A 440 21.05 12.82 -0.18
N VAL A 441 20.17 11.86 0.12
CA VAL A 441 18.94 11.62 -0.64
C VAL A 441 17.98 12.81 -0.55
N GLU A 442 17.85 13.42 0.61
CA GLU A 442 17.02 14.62 0.82
C GLU A 442 17.54 15.80 0.01
N ASN A 443 18.84 16.09 0.05
CA ASN A 443 19.46 17.15 -0.73
C ASN A 443 19.26 16.94 -2.25
N TRP A 444 19.41 15.70 -2.72
CA TRP A 444 19.12 15.35 -4.11
C TRP A 444 17.65 15.59 -4.48
N LEU A 445 16.71 15.16 -3.62
CA LEU A 445 15.29 15.38 -3.81
C LEU A 445 14.97 16.89 -3.85
N LEU A 446 15.49 17.67 -2.90
CA LEU A 446 15.28 19.12 -2.84
C LEU A 446 15.86 19.84 -4.06
N LYS A 447 17.04 19.43 -4.53
CA LYS A 447 17.63 19.93 -5.79
C LYS A 447 16.68 19.69 -6.96
N LEU A 448 16.13 18.47 -7.10
CA LEU A 448 15.15 18.18 -8.14
C LEU A 448 13.87 19.00 -8.00
N ARG A 449 13.38 19.22 -6.77
CA ARG A 449 12.20 20.05 -6.53
C ARG A 449 12.44 21.50 -6.93
N TYR A 450 13.61 22.03 -6.60
CA TYR A 450 14.01 23.38 -6.93
C TYR A 450 14.20 23.57 -8.44
N GLU A 451 14.82 22.60 -9.11
CA GLU A 451 14.89 22.56 -10.58
C GLU A 451 13.49 22.51 -11.21
N ASN A 452 12.57 21.71 -10.67
CA ASN A 452 11.20 21.58 -11.16
C ASN A 452 10.34 22.84 -10.92
N LEU A 453 10.68 23.68 -9.94
CA LEU A 453 10.04 25.00 -9.73
C LEU A 453 10.45 26.03 -10.77
N ARG A 454 11.58 25.84 -11.45
CA ARG A 454 12.07 26.79 -12.46
C ARG A 454 11.36 26.54 -13.78
N ASP A 455 10.60 27.52 -14.24
CA ASP A 455 9.99 27.50 -15.58
C ASP A 455 11.03 27.73 -16.71
N PHE A 456 12.24 28.20 -16.36
CA PHE A 456 13.31 28.56 -17.29
C PHE A 456 14.57 27.70 -17.08
N THR A 457 15.18 27.25 -18.19
CA THR A 457 16.51 26.63 -18.24
C THR A 457 17.57 27.71 -18.45
N GLN A 458 18.64 27.74 -17.65
CA GLN A 458 19.74 28.68 -17.80
C GLN A 458 20.82 28.13 -18.74
N MET A 459 21.40 28.98 -19.57
CA MET A 459 22.63 28.75 -20.34
C MET A 459 23.52 29.99 -20.24
N ASN A 460 24.78 29.88 -20.65
CA ASN A 460 25.72 31.00 -20.65
C ASN A 460 26.20 31.26 -22.07
N SER A 461 25.96 32.46 -22.59
CA SER A 461 26.53 32.94 -23.85
C SER A 461 27.85 33.68 -23.54
N PRO A 462 28.94 33.41 -24.30
CA PRO A 462 30.17 34.19 -24.22
C PRO A 462 29.98 35.70 -24.49
N PHE A 463 28.96 36.08 -25.26
CA PHE A 463 28.71 37.45 -25.69
C PHE A 463 27.62 38.15 -24.88
N LEU A 464 26.57 37.42 -24.48
CA LEU A 464 25.40 37.96 -23.79
C LEU A 464 25.33 37.59 -22.29
N GLY A 465 26.23 36.73 -21.80
CA GLY A 465 26.25 36.27 -20.42
C GLY A 465 25.12 35.28 -20.11
N ASN A 466 24.45 35.45 -18.97
CA ASN A 466 23.38 34.55 -18.55
C ASN A 466 22.16 34.64 -19.49
N CYS A 467 21.87 33.54 -20.19
CA CYS A 467 20.67 33.41 -20.99
C CYS A 467 19.70 32.42 -20.33
N TYR A 468 18.40 32.66 -20.50
CA TYR A 468 17.35 31.82 -19.95
C TYR A 468 16.41 31.44 -21.09
N THR A 469 16.03 30.18 -21.17
CA THR A 469 15.07 29.70 -22.14
C THR A 469 13.90 29.01 -21.46
N PHE A 470 12.69 29.42 -21.84
CA PHE A 470 11.45 28.83 -21.39
C PHE A 470 11.00 27.83 -22.44
N ASN A 471 10.60 26.62 -22.03
CA ASN A 471 9.96 25.66 -22.92
C ASN A 471 10.80 25.14 -24.13
N SER A 472 12.14 25.30 -24.11
CA SER A 472 13.02 25.03 -25.28
C SER A 472 13.13 23.57 -25.71
N LYS A 473 13.13 22.62 -24.76
CA LYS A 473 13.48 21.20 -24.95
C LYS A 473 14.86 20.86 -25.51
N TRP A 474 15.70 21.85 -25.85
CA TRP A 474 16.98 21.64 -26.55
C TRP A 474 17.97 20.72 -25.80
N GLN A 475 17.87 20.60 -24.47
CA GLN A 475 18.79 19.80 -23.64
C GLN A 475 18.16 18.55 -23.00
N THR A 476 16.94 18.15 -23.38
CA THR A 476 16.26 17.02 -22.73
C THR A 476 16.24 15.79 -23.65
N THR A 477 17.09 14.81 -23.34
CA THR A 477 17.14 13.48 -23.98
C THR A 477 16.00 12.55 -23.53
N THR A 478 15.13 12.98 -22.62
CA THR A 478 13.98 12.22 -22.15
C THR A 478 12.71 13.02 -22.38
N THR A 479 11.62 12.33 -22.75
CA THR A 479 10.24 12.82 -22.98
C THR A 479 9.82 13.99 -22.08
N ALA A 480 10.28 15.19 -22.43
CA ALA A 480 9.91 16.39 -21.74
C ALA A 480 8.49 16.73 -22.16
N ARG A 481 7.59 16.95 -21.21
CA ARG A 481 6.60 18.02 -21.38
C ARG A 481 6.16 18.44 -20.00
N TYR A 482 6.81 19.47 -19.49
CA TYR A 482 6.06 20.62 -19.07
C TYR A 482 6.45 21.73 -20.04
N LEU A 483 5.69 21.83 -21.13
CA LEU A 483 5.45 23.15 -21.67
C LEU A 483 4.45 23.75 -20.68
N THR A 484 4.79 24.82 -19.97
CA THR A 484 3.74 25.64 -19.37
C THR A 484 2.94 26.20 -20.55
N THR A 485 1.87 25.50 -20.96
CA THR A 485 0.91 26.00 -21.93
C THR A 485 0.02 26.97 -21.19
N MET A 486 0.37 28.25 -21.23
CA MET A 486 -0.57 29.31 -20.90
C MET A 486 -1.58 29.40 -22.05
N SER A 487 -2.66 28.62 -21.95
CA SER A 487 -3.75 28.68 -22.91
C SER A 487 -4.62 29.90 -22.62
N GLY A 488 -4.31 31.03 -23.25
CA GLY A 488 -5.23 32.16 -23.35
C GLY A 488 -6.28 31.90 -24.42
N ARG A 489 -7.58 31.86 -24.07
CA ARG A 489 -8.67 31.73 -25.06
C ARG A 489 -8.90 33.00 -25.89
N ARG A 490 -8.14 34.07 -25.63
CA ARG A 490 -8.29 35.38 -26.27
C ARG A 490 -6.91 35.92 -26.65
N HIS A 491 -6.83 36.64 -27.77
CA HIS A 491 -5.67 37.43 -28.15
C HIS A 491 -5.76 38.80 -27.45
N GLY A 492 -4.66 39.34 -26.95
CA GLY A 492 -4.64 40.65 -26.30
C GLY A 492 -3.52 40.83 -25.27
N LYS A 493 -3.26 42.08 -24.90
CA LYS A 493 -2.22 42.49 -23.92
C LYS A 493 -2.35 41.79 -22.55
N SER A 494 -3.56 41.38 -22.18
CA SER A 494 -3.90 40.78 -20.88
C SER A 494 -3.98 39.24 -20.88
N THR A 495 -3.68 38.58 -21.99
CA THR A 495 -3.93 37.13 -22.16
C THR A 495 -2.75 36.32 -22.72
N GLY A 496 -1.55 36.91 -22.74
CA GLY A 496 -0.30 36.28 -23.20
C GLY A 496 0.67 35.91 -22.07
N LEU A 497 1.85 35.41 -22.44
CA LEU A 497 2.96 35.19 -21.49
C LEU A 497 3.52 36.54 -21.05
N GLU A 498 3.35 36.88 -19.77
CA GLU A 498 3.97 38.05 -19.16
C GLU A 498 5.27 37.63 -18.46
N ILE A 499 6.38 38.30 -18.81
CA ILE A 499 7.70 38.04 -18.24
C ILE A 499 8.18 39.33 -17.59
N GLY A 500 8.28 39.33 -16.26
CA GLY A 500 8.97 40.38 -15.51
C GLY A 500 10.47 40.11 -15.47
N ILE A 501 11.27 40.91 -16.18
CA ILE A 501 12.73 40.80 -16.16
C ILE A 501 13.27 41.88 -15.23
N ASN A 502 13.77 41.47 -14.07
CA ASN A 502 14.44 42.39 -13.15
C ASN A 502 15.91 42.55 -13.56
N LEU A 503 16.17 43.58 -14.37
CA LEU A 503 17.51 43.98 -14.79
C LEU A 503 18.18 44.80 -13.66
N GLY A 504 18.49 44.15 -12.55
CA GLY A 504 19.16 44.80 -11.42
C GLY A 504 20.52 45.35 -11.82
N GLN A 505 20.72 46.67 -11.69
CA GLN A 505 21.98 47.33 -12.06
C GLN A 505 23.11 47.15 -11.02
N LYS A 506 22.81 46.69 -9.80
CA LYS A 506 23.85 46.53 -8.75
C LYS A 506 24.55 45.18 -8.85
N GLY A 507 25.75 45.19 -9.43
CA GLY A 507 26.78 44.17 -9.18
C GLY A 507 27.13 43.19 -10.30
N MET A 508 26.51 43.28 -11.49
CA MET A 508 26.74 42.31 -12.59
C MET A 508 27.33 42.90 -13.89
N PHE A 509 28.01 44.04 -13.85
CA PHE A 509 28.77 44.48 -15.02
C PHE A 509 30.20 43.97 -14.95
N LYS A 510 30.44 42.78 -15.51
CA LYS A 510 31.68 42.58 -16.29
C LYS A 510 31.45 43.28 -17.65
N PRO A 511 32.43 44.01 -18.19
CA PRO A 511 32.26 44.93 -19.33
C PRO A 511 32.17 44.21 -20.69
N ALA A 512 31.42 43.11 -20.78
CA ALA A 512 31.33 42.33 -22.02
C ALA A 512 30.33 42.94 -23.03
N SER A 513 29.34 43.71 -22.58
CA SER A 513 28.39 44.37 -23.49
C SER A 513 28.10 45.82 -23.07
N GLY A 514 28.15 46.74 -24.03
CA GLY A 514 27.87 48.17 -23.84
C GLY A 514 26.38 48.52 -23.84
N VAL A 515 25.50 47.53 -23.75
CA VAL A 515 24.05 47.69 -23.90
C VAL A 515 23.36 47.16 -22.65
N ALA A 516 22.52 48.00 -22.03
CA ALA A 516 21.64 47.58 -20.95
C ALA A 516 20.31 47.10 -21.53
N GLY A 517 19.84 45.93 -21.12
CA GLY A 517 18.58 45.36 -21.64
C GLY A 517 18.55 43.84 -21.55
N ALA A 518 17.57 43.25 -22.25
CA ALA A 518 17.49 41.80 -22.47
C ALA A 518 17.35 41.53 -23.97
N VAL A 519 18.00 40.48 -24.48
CA VAL A 519 17.80 40.00 -25.85
C VAL A 519 16.84 38.83 -25.81
N VAL A 520 15.72 38.91 -26.52
CA VAL A 520 14.67 37.88 -26.55
C VAL A 520 14.60 37.25 -27.93
N VAL A 521 14.69 35.92 -27.98
CA VAL A 521 14.54 35.14 -29.22
C VAL A 521 13.39 34.14 -29.08
N LEU A 522 12.52 34.10 -30.08
CA LEU A 522 11.52 33.06 -30.24
C LEU A 522 12.10 31.99 -31.15
N HIS A 523 12.18 30.77 -30.66
CA HIS A 523 12.79 29.67 -31.40
C HIS A 523 11.92 28.43 -31.38
N SER A 524 12.13 27.57 -32.36
CA SER A 524 11.47 26.27 -32.43
C SER A 524 11.87 25.38 -31.27
N LYS A 525 10.92 24.57 -30.83
CA LYS A 525 11.14 23.60 -29.77
C LYS A 525 12.12 22.52 -30.24
N GLY A 526 13.08 22.16 -29.38
CA GLY A 526 14.11 21.16 -29.68
C GLY A 526 15.25 21.70 -30.54
N THR A 527 15.35 23.01 -30.75
CA THR A 527 16.47 23.65 -31.48
C THR A 527 17.28 24.56 -30.56
N MET A 528 18.56 24.71 -30.84
CA MET A 528 19.42 25.67 -30.14
C MET A 528 18.94 27.09 -30.43
N PRO A 529 18.68 27.93 -29.41
CA PRO A 529 18.46 29.35 -29.64
C PRO A 529 19.79 30.05 -29.92
N PHE A 530 19.80 30.93 -30.92
CA PHE A 530 20.92 31.83 -31.22
C PHE A 530 20.45 33.28 -31.04
N PRO A 531 20.42 33.78 -29.78
CA PRO A 531 19.96 35.14 -29.50
C PRO A 531 20.85 36.23 -30.12
N GLU A 532 22.13 35.93 -30.38
CA GLU A 532 23.06 36.81 -31.10
C GLU A 532 22.54 37.14 -32.51
N ASP A 533 21.99 36.12 -33.20
CA ASP A 533 21.67 36.17 -34.62
C ASP A 533 20.22 36.60 -34.87
N TYR A 534 19.29 36.15 -34.03
CA TYR A 534 17.84 36.28 -34.24
C TYR A 534 17.12 37.02 -33.11
N GLY A 535 17.86 37.53 -32.13
CA GLY A 535 17.28 38.14 -30.94
C GLY A 535 16.78 39.56 -31.16
N THR A 536 15.66 39.89 -30.53
CA THR A 536 15.14 41.26 -30.43
C THR A 536 15.60 41.88 -29.12
N LEU A 537 16.28 43.03 -29.19
CA LEU A 537 16.73 43.77 -28.01
C LEU A 537 15.54 44.47 -27.33
N LEU A 538 15.43 44.30 -26.02
CA LEU A 538 14.46 44.97 -25.15
C LEU A 538 15.18 45.89 -24.18
N SER A 539 14.90 47.19 -24.28
CA SER A 539 15.47 48.20 -23.40
C SER A 539 14.86 48.15 -21.99
N PRO A 540 15.64 48.43 -20.93
CA PRO A 540 15.15 48.51 -19.56
C PRO A 540 14.18 49.68 -19.38
N GLY A 541 13.28 49.59 -18.40
CA GLY A 541 12.38 50.67 -18.02
C GLY A 541 11.19 50.90 -18.97
N LEU A 542 11.06 50.09 -20.03
CA LEU A 542 9.95 50.17 -20.98
C LEU A 542 9.11 48.90 -20.97
N TYR A 543 7.81 49.07 -21.19
CA TYR A 543 6.89 47.96 -21.44
C TYR A 543 6.95 47.59 -22.92
N ASN A 544 7.37 46.36 -23.22
CA ASN A 544 7.49 45.85 -24.59
C ASN A 544 6.38 44.82 -24.88
N VAL A 545 5.78 44.87 -26.07
CA VAL A 545 4.75 43.91 -26.52
C VAL A 545 5.20 43.27 -27.82
N ILE A 546 5.31 41.94 -27.82
CA ILE A 546 5.66 41.15 -29.02
C ILE A 546 4.44 40.34 -29.45
N GLY A 547 3.89 40.67 -30.62
CA GLY A 547 2.82 39.90 -31.25
C GLY A 547 3.40 38.77 -32.10
N ILE A 548 2.86 37.55 -31.98
CA ILE A 548 3.33 36.37 -32.72
C ILE A 548 2.15 35.80 -33.50
N LYS A 549 2.33 35.58 -34.80
CA LYS A 549 1.37 34.90 -35.66
C LYS A 549 2.05 33.71 -36.33
N LEU A 550 1.54 32.50 -36.08
CA LEU A 550 1.99 31.32 -36.81
C LEU A 550 1.39 31.34 -38.22
N VAL A 551 2.24 31.32 -39.24
CA VAL A 551 1.83 31.21 -40.64
C VAL A 551 2.22 29.83 -41.13
N ARG A 552 1.25 29.01 -41.55
CA ARG A 552 1.54 27.77 -42.26
C ARG A 552 1.79 28.12 -43.72
N ILE A 553 3.01 27.90 -44.17
CA ILE A 553 3.37 28.00 -45.58
C ILE A 553 3.26 26.58 -46.13
N SER A 554 2.24 26.33 -46.93
CA SER A 554 2.14 25.12 -47.75
C SER A 554 3.10 25.29 -48.93
N LEU A 555 4.14 24.46 -48.99
CA LEU A 555 5.02 24.32 -50.15
C LEU A 555 4.36 23.44 -51.21
#